data_AF-A0A818WXF7-F1
#
_entry.id   AF-A0A818WXF7-F1
#
_cell.length_a   1.000
_cell.length_b   1.000
_cell.length_c   1.000
_cell.angle_alpha   90.00
_cell.angle_beta   90.00
_cell.angle_gamma   90.00
#
_symmetry.space_group_name_H-M   'P 1'
#
loop_
_entity.id
_entity.type
_entity.pdbx_description
1 polymer ?
#
loop_
_entity_poly.entity_id
_entity_poly.type
_entity_poly.pdbx_seq_one_letter_code
_entity_poly.pdbx_strand_id
1 'polypeptide(L)'
;MSARLHLATKKGCDGVELDNVDAYMVNNNRSGFLLSYNDQLKYNIWLAKEAHQRNLSVGLKNDLDQIKDLVEYFDWALNRQCWEYKSCDMLQPFAK
;
A
#
# COMPACT_ATOMS: atom_id res chain seq x y z
N MET A 1 4.50 -12.19 -3.75
CA MET A 1 5.27 -10.94 -3.94
C MET A 1 6.75 -11.02 -3.57
N SER A 2 7.16 -11.82 -2.59
CA SER A 2 8.58 -12.00 -2.17
C SER A 2 9.61 -12.05 -3.32
N ALA A 3 9.37 -12.83 -4.37
CA ALA A 3 10.28 -12.91 -5.53
C ALA A 3 10.49 -11.56 -6.26
N ARG A 4 9.45 -10.73 -6.36
CA ARG A 4 9.54 -9.39 -6.97
C ARG A 4 10.29 -8.41 -6.08
N LEU A 5 10.07 -8.47 -4.76
CA LEU A 5 10.83 -7.66 -3.80
C LEU A 5 12.32 -8.05 -3.80
N HIS A 6 12.63 -9.33 -3.88
CA HIS A 6 14.01 -9.79 -4.04
C HIS A 6 14.63 -9.37 -5.39
N LEU A 7 13.83 -9.27 -6.45
CA LEU A 7 14.32 -8.71 -7.71
C LEU A 7 14.60 -7.20 -7.58
N ALA A 8 13.78 -6.46 -6.84
CA ALA A 8 14.01 -5.03 -6.59
C ALA A 8 15.33 -4.79 -5.83
N THR A 9 15.64 -5.59 -4.81
CA THR A 9 16.93 -5.50 -4.14
C THR A 9 18.11 -5.81 -5.07
N LYS A 10 17.99 -6.86 -5.88
CA LYS A 10 19.02 -7.21 -6.89
C LYS A 10 19.24 -6.11 -7.93
N LYS A 11 18.22 -5.29 -8.19
CA LYS A 11 18.30 -4.14 -9.09
C LYS A 11 18.79 -2.86 -8.41
N GLY A 12 19.07 -2.90 -7.11
CA GLY A 12 19.53 -1.73 -6.35
C GLY A 12 18.43 -0.69 -6.12
N CYS A 13 17.16 -1.10 -6.06
CA CYS A 13 16.09 -0.18 -5.68
C CYS A 13 16.22 0.21 -4.20
N ASP A 14 16.01 1.50 -3.90
CA ASP A 14 15.96 2.00 -2.52
C ASP A 14 14.58 1.80 -1.87
N GLY A 15 13.54 1.66 -2.70
CA GLY A 15 12.18 1.44 -2.25
C GLY A 15 11.25 0.93 -3.34
N VAL A 16 10.04 0.58 -2.92
CA VAL A 16 9.00 0.00 -3.78
C VAL A 16 7.65 0.64 -3.51
N GLU A 17 6.86 0.76 -4.57
CA GLU A 17 5.44 1.04 -4.49
C GLU A 17 4.66 -0.18 -4.97
N LEU A 18 3.59 -0.52 -4.27
CA LEU A 18 2.80 -1.72 -4.51
C LEU A 18 1.40 -1.29 -4.94
N ASP A 19 1.14 -1.34 -6.25
CA ASP A 19 -0.14 -0.91 -6.81
C ASP A 19 -1.27 -1.92 -6.53
N ASN A 20 -2.51 -1.44 -6.52
CA ASN A 20 -3.74 -2.21 -6.25
C ASN A 20 -3.79 -2.89 -4.86
N VAL A 21 -3.27 -2.20 -3.85
CA VAL A 21 -3.36 -2.60 -2.43
C VAL A 21 -4.64 -2.12 -1.74
N ASP A 22 -5.62 -1.70 -2.53
CA ASP A 22 -6.97 -1.24 -2.14
C ASP A 22 -8.07 -2.11 -2.78
N ALA A 23 -7.72 -3.33 -3.23
CA ALA A 23 -8.58 -4.17 -4.06
C ALA A 23 -9.89 -4.60 -3.38
N TYR A 24 -9.95 -4.60 -2.04
CA TYR A 24 -11.18 -4.85 -1.29
C TYR A 24 -12.26 -3.76 -1.51
N MET A 25 -11.86 -2.53 -1.87
CA MET A 25 -12.79 -1.43 -2.14
C MET A 25 -13.48 -1.57 -3.50
N VAL A 26 -13.00 -2.48 -4.35
CA VAL A 26 -13.58 -2.68 -5.67
C VAL A 26 -14.91 -3.45 -5.54
N ASN A 27 -15.99 -2.71 -5.28
CA ASN A 27 -17.34 -3.24 -5.20
C ASN A 27 -17.77 -3.92 -6.52
N ASN A 28 -18.52 -5.00 -6.39
CA ASN A 28 -19.10 -5.85 -7.45
C ASN A 28 -18.15 -6.76 -8.23
N ASN A 29 -17.40 -7.65 -7.56
CA ASN A 29 -16.72 -8.78 -8.23
C ASN A 29 -15.81 -8.42 -9.41
N ARG A 30 -15.39 -7.16 -9.57
CA ARG A 30 -14.48 -6.79 -10.68
C ARG A 30 -13.10 -7.39 -10.49
N SER A 31 -12.70 -7.62 -9.24
CA SER A 31 -11.53 -8.43 -8.91
C SER A 31 -11.74 -9.92 -9.20
N GLY A 32 -13.00 -10.39 -9.23
CA GLY A 32 -13.37 -11.80 -9.22
C GLY A 32 -13.31 -12.47 -7.84
N PHE A 33 -12.98 -11.71 -6.78
CA PHE A 33 -12.77 -12.22 -5.43
C PHE A 33 -13.53 -11.40 -4.38
N LEU A 34 -14.06 -12.09 -3.37
CA LEU A 34 -14.60 -11.45 -2.16
C LEU A 34 -13.44 -11.17 -1.20
N LEU A 35 -12.83 -9.99 -1.33
CA LEU A 35 -11.80 -9.51 -0.42
C LEU A 35 -12.44 -8.64 0.66
N SER A 36 -12.20 -8.96 1.93
CA SER A 36 -12.61 -8.11 3.04
C SER A 36 -11.57 -7.04 3.34
N TYR A 37 -11.98 -6.01 4.10
CA TYR A 37 -11.08 -5.03 4.72
C TYR A 37 -9.90 -5.73 5.43
N ASN A 38 -10.20 -6.77 6.21
CA ASN A 38 -9.19 -7.49 6.98
C ASN A 38 -8.25 -8.34 6.12
N ASP A 39 -8.71 -8.83 4.96
CA ASP A 39 -7.83 -9.57 4.04
C ASP A 39 -6.80 -8.62 3.42
N GLN A 40 -7.26 -7.45 2.96
CA GLN A 40 -6.36 -6.41 2.44
C GLN A 40 -5.40 -5.92 3.52
N LEU A 41 -5.90 -5.61 4.72
CA LEU A 41 -5.09 -5.10 5.83
C LEU A 41 -3.95 -6.07 6.17
N LYS A 42 -4.27 -7.36 6.33
CA LYS A 42 -3.26 -8.40 6.63
C LYS A 42 -2.22 -8.49 5.52
N TYR A 43 -2.66 -8.44 4.27
CA TYR A 43 -1.74 -8.53 3.13
C TYR A 43 -0.84 -7.30 3.01
N ASN A 44 -1.37 -6.09 3.23
CA ASN A 44 -0.63 -4.84 3.19
C ASN A 44 0.44 -4.79 4.30
N ILE A 45 0.09 -5.20 5.52
CA ILE A 45 1.06 -5.31 6.64
C ILE A 45 2.16 -6.33 6.29
N TRP A 46 1.79 -7.49 5.72
CA TRP A 46 2.79 -8.47 5.29
C TRP A 46 3.72 -7.93 4.20
N LEU A 47 3.16 -7.23 3.21
CA LEU A 47 3.93 -6.60 2.13
C LEU A 47 4.94 -5.58 2.65
N ALA A 48 4.51 -4.69 3.56
CA ALA A 48 5.37 -3.71 4.17
C ALA A 48 6.53 -4.36 4.94
N LYS A 49 6.23 -5.36 5.78
CA LYS A 49 7.24 -6.13 6.52
C LYS A 49 8.23 -6.84 5.59
N GLU A 50 7.78 -7.44 4.49
CA GLU A 50 8.67 -8.09 3.53
C GLU A 50 9.59 -7.10 2.81
N ALA A 51 9.11 -5.87 2.53
CA ALA A 51 9.95 -4.81 1.96
C ALA A 51 11.01 -4.36 2.97
N HIS A 52 10.62 -4.07 4.21
CA HIS A 52 11.54 -3.66 5.27
C HIS A 52 12.60 -4.72 5.62
N GLN A 53 12.23 -6.01 5.66
CA GLN A 53 13.19 -7.12 5.84
C GLN A 53 14.28 -7.16 4.76
N ARG A 54 14.06 -6.51 3.63
CA ARG A 54 14.95 -6.42 2.48
C ARG A 54 15.63 -5.05 2.36
N ASN A 55 15.52 -4.21 3.38
CA ASN A 55 16.00 -2.83 3.40
C ASN A 55 15.42 -1.97 2.25
N LEU A 56 14.18 -2.27 1.82
CA LEU A 56 13.46 -1.45 0.87
C LEU A 56 12.50 -0.54 1.63
N SER A 57 12.51 0.75 1.31
CA SER A 57 11.40 1.63 1.69
C SER A 57 10.12 1.22 0.95
N VAL A 58 8.95 1.45 1.54
CA VAL A 58 7.66 1.03 0.98
C VAL A 58 6.59 2.12 1.08
N GLY A 59 5.93 2.39 -0.04
CA GLY A 59 4.84 3.37 -0.14
C GLY A 59 3.45 2.74 -0.15
N LEU A 60 2.50 3.31 0.62
CA LEU A 60 1.09 2.94 0.58
C LEU A 60 0.41 3.61 -0.63
N LYS A 61 -0.14 2.82 -1.53
CA LYS A 61 -0.81 3.32 -2.73
C LYS A 61 -2.30 3.46 -2.53
N ASN A 62 -2.80 4.69 -2.69
CA ASN A 62 -4.21 5.07 -2.55
C ASN A 62 -4.79 4.66 -1.20
N ASP A 63 -5.31 3.43 -1.04
CA ASP A 63 -5.88 2.78 0.16
C ASP A 63 -6.18 3.70 1.36
N LEU A 64 -6.95 4.77 1.10
CA LEU A 64 -7.11 5.88 2.03
C LEU A 64 -7.88 5.44 3.28
N ASP A 65 -8.83 4.53 3.09
CA ASP A 65 -9.72 4.00 4.11
C ASP A 65 -8.96 3.18 5.17
N GLN A 66 -7.81 2.59 4.84
CA GLN A 66 -6.99 1.81 5.77
C GLN A 66 -5.82 2.58 6.37
N ILE A 67 -5.63 3.87 6.06
CA ILE A 67 -4.45 4.64 6.51
C ILE A 67 -4.25 4.58 8.02
N LYS A 68 -5.32 4.70 8.81
CA LYS A 68 -5.21 4.70 10.28
C LYS A 68 -4.59 3.42 10.83
N ASP A 69 -4.80 2.29 10.16
CA ASP A 69 -4.28 0.98 10.55
C ASP A 69 -2.94 0.65 9.86
N LEU A 70 -2.60 1.36 8.78
CA LEU A 70 -1.43 1.07 7.95
C LEU A 70 -0.28 2.09 8.07
N VAL A 71 -0.53 3.30 8.58
CA VAL A 71 0.46 4.40 8.59
C VAL A 71 1.76 4.06 9.32
N GLU A 72 1.71 3.22 10.36
CA GLU A 72 2.91 2.80 11.09
C GLU A 72 3.76 1.76 10.35
N TYR A 73 3.21 1.13 9.31
CA TYR A 73 3.89 0.09 8.54
C TYR A 73 4.50 0.61 7.23
N PHE A 74 4.05 1.75 6.71
CA PHE A 74 4.51 2.31 5.45
C PHE A 74 5.33 3.59 5.68
N ASP A 75 6.31 3.84 4.81
CA ASP A 75 7.24 4.96 4.99
C ASP A 75 6.72 6.27 4.36
N TRP A 76 5.87 6.14 3.35
CA TRP A 76 5.29 7.25 2.59
C TRP A 76 3.98 6.81 1.92
N ALA A 77 3.24 7.76 1.37
CA ALA A 77 2.04 7.49 0.59
C ALA A 77 2.21 7.96 -0.86
N LEU A 78 1.73 7.14 -1.81
CA LEU A 78 1.53 7.55 -3.20
C LEU A 78 0.03 7.58 -3.46
N ASN A 79 -0.52 8.77 -3.64
CA ASN A 79 -1.93 8.91 -3.96
C ASN A 79 -2.14 9.44 -5.38
N ARG A 80 -3.16 8.90 -6.06
CA ARG A 80 -3.68 9.47 -7.30
C ARG A 80 -4.96 10.26 -7.01
N GLN A 81 -5.04 11.48 -7.58
CA GLN A 81 -6.25 12.27 -7.68
C GLN A 81 -6.87 12.76 -6.36
N CYS A 82 -6.11 12.90 -5.26
CA CYS A 82 -6.70 13.41 -4.01
C CYS A 82 -7.33 14.80 -4.15
N TRP A 83 -6.81 15.65 -5.04
CA TRP A 83 -7.39 16.97 -5.30
C TRP A 83 -8.75 16.87 -5.99
N GLU A 84 -8.84 16.03 -7.03
CA GLU A 84 -10.09 15.78 -7.76
C GLU A 84 -11.19 15.25 -6.84
N TYR A 85 -10.83 14.29 -5.97
CA TYR A 85 -11.76 13.63 -5.07
C TYR A 85 -11.84 14.26 -3.68
N LYS A 86 -11.22 15.43 -3.47
CA LYS A 86 -11.20 16.16 -2.18
C LYS A 86 -10.83 15.28 -0.98
N SER A 87 -9.84 14.41 -1.19
CA SER A 87 -9.42 13.39 -0.23
C SER A 87 -8.00 13.59 0.30
N CYS A 88 -7.34 14.72 0.00
CA CYS A 88 -5.95 14.95 0.40
C CYS A 88 -5.76 15.01 1.91
N ASP A 89 -6.77 15.44 2.67
CA ASP A 89 -6.70 15.51 4.14
C ASP A 89 -6.50 14.14 4.79
N MET A 90 -6.92 13.06 4.13
CA MET A 90 -6.70 11.69 4.62
C MET A 90 -5.23 11.27 4.59
N LEU A 91 -4.37 11.97 3.83
CA LEU A 91 -2.93 11.70 3.72
C LEU A 91 -2.11 12.42 4.79
N GLN A 92 -2.70 13.33 5.58
CA GLN A 92 -2.03 14.05 6.66
C GLN A 92 -1.24 13.15 7.64
N PRO A 93 -1.68 11.92 7.98
CA PRO A 93 -0.90 11.03 8.83
C PRO A 93 0.51 10.69 8.28
N PHE A 94 0.76 10.85 6.97
CA PHE A 94 2.08 10.68 6.36
C PHE A 94 2.89 11.98 6.26
N ALA A 95 2.27 13.15 6.44
CA ALA A 95 2.95 14.45 6.44
C ALA A 95 3.48 14.72 7.85
N LYS A 96 4.71 14.26 8.12
CA LYS A 96 5.44 14.59 9.35
C LYS A 96 6.14 15.93 9.24
#